data_AF-A0AAD0PWP7-F1
#
_entry.id   AF-A0AAD0PWP7-F1
#
_cell.length_a   1.000
_cell.length_b   1.000
_cell.length_c   1.000
_cell.angle_alpha   90.00
_cell.angle_beta   90.00
_cell.angle_gamma   90.00
#
_symmetry.space_group_name_H-M   'P 1'
#
loop_
_entity.id
_entity.type
_entity.pdbx_description
1 polymer ?
#
loop_
_entity_poly.entity_id
_entity_poly.type
_entity_poly.pdbx_seq_one_letter_code
_entity_poly.pdbx_strand_id
1 'polypeptide(L)'
;MQNLTTPMREWIMRVIITEKPSVNNMLAQVVGGIYPNEEIFFIEAQPFWLNNFRFPKGLSLNEYPFYGQPAYKREQPWGTLVRRLSTHKDGLAIRGEAISLDTAKSVMLRADEIICACDWDHTGIWGFDLFIEQTLGPERASTYPVLVLSGGLDNNSVRRAFKSLITTDHESYQALLSAGKAKRLFEYNYAINSLAILGNLYRKLSSRKEPVFISKYTLQLLIWLSTNSPMAPWKIMSYMVDDWMGTGKYSKKDVRHLYGMGSAASRSSILQDLIKLGLAEETAKQKMQITSLGQAFVDDLHPDCSDVDLQFRIDAWMCQGVEAAEPAIRRYLNTFFGKQLRYKSKAR
;
A
#
# COMPACT_ATOMS: atom_id res chain seq x y z
N MET A 1 -39.85 3.10 44.33
CA MET A 1 -38.84 2.37 43.52
C MET A 1 -39.31 2.39 42.08
N GLN A 2 -38.77 3.30 41.27
CA GLN A 2 -39.02 3.32 39.83
C GLN A 2 -38.15 2.24 39.20
N ASN A 3 -38.78 1.23 38.61
CA ASN A 3 -38.11 0.26 37.76
C ASN A 3 -37.67 0.99 36.48
N LEU A 4 -36.40 1.38 36.45
CA LEU A 4 -35.71 1.77 35.24
C LEU A 4 -35.47 0.50 34.41
N THR A 5 -36.48 0.11 33.63
CA THR A 5 -36.26 -0.81 32.50
C THR A 5 -35.43 -0.06 31.47
N THR A 6 -34.12 -0.32 31.46
CA THR A 6 -33.24 -0.01 30.34
C THR A 6 -33.89 -0.56 29.07
N PRO A 7 -34.04 0.22 27.98
CA PRO A 7 -34.57 -0.32 26.73
C PRO A 7 -33.63 -1.43 26.26
N MET A 8 -34.15 -2.64 26.08
CA MET A 8 -33.41 -3.71 25.40
C MET A 8 -33.09 -3.21 23.98
N ARG A 9 -31.82 -3.23 23.56
CA ARG A 9 -31.47 -3.02 22.15
C ARG A 9 -32.21 -4.08 21.34
N GLU A 10 -33.13 -3.65 20.47
CA GLU A 10 -34.00 -4.55 19.72
C GLU A 10 -33.31 -5.27 18.55
N TRP A 11 -32.12 -4.83 18.13
CA TRP A 11 -31.42 -5.38 16.96
C TRP A 11 -29.91 -5.47 17.19
N ILE A 12 -29.30 -6.59 16.80
CA ILE A 12 -27.84 -6.75 16.74
C ILE A 12 -27.33 -5.93 15.55
N MET A 13 -26.31 -5.12 15.78
CA MET A 13 -25.66 -4.27 14.78
C MET A 13 -24.29 -4.83 14.42
N ARG A 14 -24.07 -5.15 13.14
CA ARG A 14 -22.79 -5.62 12.61
C ARG A 14 -22.19 -4.63 11.62
N VAL A 15 -20.90 -4.38 11.76
CA VAL A 15 -20.11 -3.60 10.80
C VAL A 15 -19.15 -4.53 10.06
N ILE A 16 -19.18 -4.50 8.74
CA ILE A 16 -18.24 -5.24 7.89
C ILE A 16 -17.34 -4.24 7.17
N ILE A 17 -16.03 -4.36 7.37
CA ILE A 17 -15.04 -3.46 6.80
C ILE A 17 -14.46 -4.09 5.53
N THR A 18 -14.53 -3.36 4.42
CA THR A 18 -14.02 -3.80 3.11
C THR A 18 -13.20 -2.71 2.44
N GLU A 19 -12.51 -3.02 1.34
CA GLU A 19 -11.73 -2.01 0.61
C GLU A 19 -12.49 -1.36 -0.55
N LYS A 20 -13.50 -2.02 -1.12
CA LYS A 20 -14.09 -1.58 -2.40
C LYS A 20 -15.60 -1.82 -2.48
N PRO A 21 -16.36 -0.91 -3.12
CA PRO A 21 -17.81 -1.04 -3.25
C PRO A 21 -18.26 -2.34 -3.92
N SER A 22 -17.48 -2.88 -4.85
CA SER A 22 -17.80 -4.14 -5.52
C SER A 22 -17.82 -5.34 -4.56
N VAL A 23 -16.99 -5.33 -3.51
CA VAL A 23 -17.01 -6.35 -2.45
C VAL A 23 -18.24 -6.17 -1.57
N ASN A 24 -18.61 -4.94 -1.20
CA ASN A 24 -19.84 -4.67 -0.44
C ASN A 24 -21.08 -5.24 -1.14
N ASN A 25 -21.22 -4.96 -2.44
CA ASN A 25 -22.36 -5.43 -3.23
C ASN A 25 -22.44 -6.97 -3.27
N MET A 26 -21.29 -7.64 -3.36
CA MET A 26 -21.26 -9.09 -3.36
C MET A 26 -21.60 -9.63 -1.95
N LEU A 27 -20.99 -9.10 -0.89
CA LEU A 27 -21.26 -9.53 0.48
C LEU A 27 -22.74 -9.34 0.84
N ALA A 28 -23.35 -8.24 0.38
CA ALA A 28 -24.76 -7.95 0.59
C ALA A 28 -25.70 -9.06 0.09
N GLN A 29 -25.37 -9.73 -1.02
CA GLN A 29 -26.19 -10.82 -1.57
C GLN A 29 -26.24 -12.06 -0.67
N VAL A 30 -25.28 -12.20 0.24
CA VAL A 30 -25.10 -13.38 1.08
C VAL A 30 -25.46 -13.09 2.54
N VAL A 31 -25.01 -11.95 3.05
CA VAL A 31 -25.00 -11.63 4.48
C VAL A 31 -26.41 -11.59 5.09
N GLY A 32 -27.42 -11.10 4.36
CA GLY A 32 -28.80 -11.07 4.84
C GLY A 32 -29.40 -12.46 5.09
N GLY A 33 -28.93 -13.49 4.38
CA GLY A 33 -29.34 -14.87 4.65
C GLY A 33 -28.58 -15.54 5.80
N ILE A 34 -27.44 -14.97 6.19
CA ILE A 34 -26.62 -15.44 7.32
C ILE A 34 -27.10 -14.78 8.61
N TYR A 35 -27.46 -13.50 8.54
CA TYR A 35 -27.88 -12.67 9.65
C TYR A 35 -29.22 -11.98 9.32
N PRO A 36 -30.33 -12.73 9.32
CA PRO A 36 -31.62 -12.26 8.80
C PRO A 36 -32.30 -11.19 9.67
N ASN A 37 -31.91 -11.06 10.93
CA ASN A 37 -32.52 -10.16 11.90
C ASN A 37 -31.49 -9.20 12.50
N GLU A 38 -30.53 -8.75 11.69
CA GLU A 38 -29.45 -7.88 12.14
C GLU A 38 -29.30 -6.66 11.24
N GLU A 39 -28.93 -5.53 11.85
CA GLU A 39 -28.57 -4.32 11.10
C GLU A 39 -27.13 -4.45 10.61
N ILE A 40 -26.95 -4.51 9.29
CA ILE A 40 -25.62 -4.68 8.69
C ILE A 40 -25.20 -3.40 8.00
N PHE A 41 -24.03 -2.91 8.40
CA PHE A 41 -23.36 -1.76 7.82
C PHE A 41 -22.05 -2.18 7.16
N PHE A 42 -21.70 -1.54 6.05
CA PHE A 42 -20.40 -1.69 5.41
C PHE A 42 -19.61 -0.39 5.50
N ILE A 43 -18.34 -0.49 5.88
CA ILE A 43 -17.41 0.65 5.88
C ILE A 43 -16.27 0.38 4.90
N GLU A 44 -16.08 1.30 3.95
CA GLU A 44 -15.00 1.24 2.96
C GLU A 44 -13.67 1.76 3.55
N ALA A 45 -12.79 0.86 3.99
CA ALA A 45 -11.44 1.14 4.47
C ALA A 45 -10.39 0.96 3.35
N GLN A 46 -10.42 1.85 2.36
CA GLN A 46 -9.49 1.80 1.23
C GLN A 46 -8.02 1.96 1.70
N PRO A 47 -7.12 1.00 1.40
CA PRO A 47 -5.73 1.07 1.84
C PRO A 47 -5.05 2.31 1.26
N PHE A 48 -5.29 2.68 0.00
CA PHE A 48 -4.67 3.86 -0.61
C PHE A 48 -4.96 5.19 0.13
N TRP A 49 -6.06 5.25 0.86
CA TRP A 49 -6.46 6.41 1.68
C TRP A 49 -5.67 6.50 2.99
N LEU A 50 -5.42 5.34 3.60
CA LEU A 50 -4.81 5.21 4.92
C LEU A 50 -3.28 5.36 4.87
N ASN A 51 -2.68 5.25 3.68
CA ASN A 51 -1.22 5.12 3.49
C ASN A 51 -0.46 6.44 3.43
N ASN A 52 -1.13 7.56 3.74
CA ASN A 52 -0.51 8.87 3.67
C ASN A 52 0.47 9.05 4.83
N PHE A 53 1.76 8.89 4.54
CA PHE A 53 2.79 9.08 5.53
C PHE A 53 2.88 10.53 6.02
N ARG A 54 3.07 10.67 7.33
CA ARG A 54 3.46 11.92 7.97
C ARG A 54 4.98 11.95 8.08
N PHE A 55 5.65 12.56 7.11
CA PHE A 55 7.10 12.68 7.13
C PHE A 55 7.60 13.63 8.23
N PRO A 56 8.78 13.36 8.81
CA PRO A 56 9.44 14.27 9.74
C PRO A 56 9.73 15.61 9.04
N LYS A 57 9.68 16.70 9.81
CA LYS A 57 9.97 18.06 9.33
C LYS A 57 11.27 18.56 9.94
N GLY A 58 11.94 19.47 9.23
CA GLY A 58 13.09 20.20 9.77
C GLY A 58 14.40 19.42 9.82
N LEU A 59 14.49 18.25 9.15
CA LEU A 59 15.72 17.48 9.11
C LEU A 59 16.83 18.23 8.34
N SER A 60 18.00 18.37 8.96
CA SER A 60 19.22 18.86 8.31
C SER A 60 19.89 17.77 7.46
N LEU A 61 20.76 18.17 6.53
CA LEU A 61 21.38 17.23 5.57
C LEU A 61 22.22 16.13 6.22
N ASN A 62 22.80 16.38 7.41
CA ASN A 62 23.57 15.40 8.17
C ASN A 62 22.71 14.34 8.89
N GLU A 63 21.39 14.51 8.94
CA GLU A 63 20.44 13.53 9.49
C GLU A 63 20.02 12.49 8.44
N TYR A 64 20.55 12.60 7.22
CA TYR A 64 20.35 11.62 6.15
C TYR A 64 21.58 10.70 6.01
N PRO A 65 21.38 9.39 5.73
CA PRO A 65 20.09 8.73 5.52
C PRO A 65 19.24 8.60 6.78
N PHE A 66 17.97 8.97 6.65
CA PHE A 66 17.00 8.90 7.73
C PHE A 66 16.52 7.46 7.92
N TYR A 67 16.31 7.07 9.17
CA TYR A 67 15.61 5.85 9.53
C TYR A 67 14.70 6.07 10.74
N GLY A 68 13.43 5.67 10.63
CA GLY A 68 12.45 5.75 11.70
C GLY A 68 11.21 4.90 11.43
N GLN A 69 10.33 4.84 12.43
CA GLN A 69 9.07 4.10 12.32
C GLN A 69 8.06 4.85 11.46
N PRO A 70 7.25 4.16 10.63
CA PRO A 70 6.19 4.79 9.84
C PRO A 70 5.22 5.57 10.71
N ALA A 71 4.99 6.83 10.34
CA ALA A 71 3.92 7.65 10.90
C ALA A 71 2.91 7.97 9.81
N TYR A 72 1.62 8.01 10.16
CA TYR A 72 0.53 8.24 9.22
C TYR A 72 -0.21 9.52 9.56
N LYS A 73 -0.72 10.19 8.53
CA LYS A 73 -1.63 11.31 8.70
C LYS A 73 -3.03 10.76 9.01
N ARG A 74 -3.68 11.35 9.99
CA ARG A 74 -5.11 11.13 10.26
C ARG A 74 -5.93 11.94 9.24
N GLU A 75 -6.98 11.32 8.68
CA GLU A 75 -7.94 11.94 7.76
C GLU A 75 -7.33 12.73 6.58
N GLN A 76 -6.82 12.03 5.57
CA GLN A 76 -6.46 12.67 4.30
C GLN A 76 -7.15 12.02 3.11
N PRO A 77 -8.06 12.74 2.43
CA PRO A 77 -8.61 12.26 1.19
C PRO A 77 -7.52 12.10 0.12
N TRP A 78 -7.44 10.92 -0.49
CA TRP A 78 -6.64 10.68 -1.70
C TRP A 78 -7.50 10.91 -2.95
N GLY A 79 -7.40 12.10 -3.53
CA GLY A 79 -8.18 12.47 -4.72
C GLY A 79 -9.68 12.41 -4.48
N THR A 80 -10.42 11.70 -5.34
CA THR A 80 -11.89 11.55 -5.27
C THR A 80 -12.34 10.33 -4.45
N LEU A 81 -11.40 9.54 -3.94
CA LEU A 81 -11.70 8.42 -3.06
C LEU A 81 -12.19 8.97 -1.72
N VAL A 82 -13.32 8.47 -1.21
CA VAL A 82 -13.85 8.85 0.11
C VAL A 82 -14.43 7.62 0.80
N ARG A 83 -14.21 7.52 2.12
CA ARG A 83 -14.81 6.49 2.97
C ARG A 83 -16.32 6.66 3.01
N ARG A 84 -17.07 5.57 2.94
CA ARG A 84 -18.53 5.57 3.01
C ARG A 84 -19.06 4.57 4.01
N LEU A 85 -20.24 4.89 4.52
CA LEU A 85 -21.10 3.98 5.26
C LEU A 85 -22.20 3.51 4.32
N SER A 86 -22.26 2.23 4.02
CA SER A 86 -23.37 1.63 3.25
C SER A 86 -24.23 0.77 4.16
N THR A 87 -25.52 0.68 3.88
CA THR A 87 -26.45 -0.18 4.63
C THR A 87 -26.86 -1.38 3.80
N HIS A 88 -27.04 -2.53 4.43
CA HIS A 88 -27.62 -3.69 3.78
C HIS A 88 -29.15 -3.53 3.69
N LYS A 89 -29.73 -3.71 2.50
CA LYS A 89 -31.18 -3.78 2.29
C LYS A 89 -31.49 -4.70 1.10
N ASP A 90 -32.38 -5.67 1.30
CA ASP A 90 -32.89 -6.57 0.26
C ASP A 90 -31.79 -7.22 -0.61
N GLY A 91 -30.68 -7.65 0.01
CA GLY A 91 -29.56 -8.28 -0.69
C GLY A 91 -28.61 -7.30 -1.40
N LEU A 92 -28.76 -5.99 -1.16
CA LEU A 92 -27.97 -4.93 -1.77
C LEU A 92 -27.24 -4.11 -0.71
N ALA A 93 -26.04 -3.61 -1.05
CA ALA A 93 -25.35 -2.59 -0.28
C ALA A 93 -25.79 -1.22 -0.79
N ILE A 94 -26.70 -0.57 -0.08
CA ILE A 94 -27.17 0.78 -0.40
C ILE A 94 -26.10 1.76 0.01
N ARG A 95 -25.47 2.37 -0.99
CA ARG A 95 -24.35 3.30 -0.81
C ARG A 95 -24.83 4.57 -0.11
N GLY A 96 -24.29 4.84 1.08
CA GLY A 96 -24.54 6.08 1.80
C GLY A 96 -23.50 7.17 1.52
N GLU A 97 -23.53 8.19 2.37
CA GLU A 97 -22.68 9.36 2.27
C GLU A 97 -21.23 9.09 2.65
N ALA A 98 -20.36 10.04 2.28
CA ALA A 98 -18.98 10.06 2.73
C ALA A 98 -18.93 10.32 4.25
N ILE A 99 -18.12 9.56 4.97
CA ILE A 99 -18.02 9.65 6.44
C ILE A 99 -16.59 9.94 6.92
N SER A 100 -16.48 10.72 8.00
CA SER A 100 -15.21 10.98 8.71
C SER A 100 -14.74 9.74 9.50
N LEU A 101 -13.53 9.79 10.07
CA LEU A 101 -13.09 8.76 11.04
C LEU A 101 -13.93 8.81 12.31
N ASP A 102 -14.32 10.00 12.77
CA ASP A 102 -15.13 10.15 13.97
C ASP A 102 -16.55 9.60 13.80
N THR A 103 -17.11 9.73 12.59
CA THR A 103 -18.39 9.09 12.25
C THR A 103 -18.23 7.58 12.18
N ALA A 104 -17.17 7.07 11.55
CA ALA A 104 -16.86 5.64 11.53
C ALA A 104 -16.70 5.08 12.96
N LYS A 105 -15.96 5.79 13.82
CA LYS A 105 -15.78 5.47 15.24
C LYS A 105 -17.11 5.37 15.96
N SER A 106 -17.98 6.36 15.81
CA SER A 106 -19.30 6.38 16.45
C SER A 106 -20.18 5.20 16.04
N VAL A 107 -20.12 4.79 14.77
CA VAL A 107 -20.84 3.60 14.25
C VAL A 107 -20.22 2.32 14.81
N MET A 108 -18.89 2.19 14.76
CA MET A 108 -18.17 1.00 15.20
C MET A 108 -18.28 0.76 16.70
N LEU A 109 -18.27 1.79 17.54
CA LEU A 109 -18.47 1.67 18.99
C LEU A 109 -19.89 1.24 19.38
N ARG A 110 -20.86 1.45 18.48
CA ARG A 110 -22.24 1.00 18.68
C ARG A 110 -22.45 -0.44 18.22
N ALA A 111 -21.63 -0.93 17.30
CA ALA A 111 -21.73 -2.26 16.73
C ALA A 111 -21.46 -3.33 17.79
N ASP A 112 -22.21 -4.42 17.74
CA ASP A 112 -21.98 -5.59 18.58
C ASP A 112 -20.85 -6.46 18.00
N GLU A 113 -20.60 -6.39 16.69
CA GLU A 113 -19.50 -7.08 16.03
C GLU A 113 -18.93 -6.28 14.84
N ILE A 114 -17.60 -6.32 14.69
CA ILE A 114 -16.87 -5.72 13.57
C ILE A 114 -16.10 -6.84 12.85
N ILE A 115 -16.38 -7.06 11.56
CA ILE A 115 -15.73 -8.09 10.75
C ILE A 115 -14.77 -7.46 9.74
N CYS A 116 -13.53 -7.98 9.68
CA CYS A 116 -12.60 -7.70 8.60
C CYS A 116 -12.96 -8.51 7.35
N ALA A 117 -13.21 -7.84 6.23
CA ALA A 117 -13.45 -8.46 4.92
C ALA A 117 -12.67 -7.72 3.81
N CYS A 118 -11.45 -7.26 4.14
CA CYS A 118 -10.49 -6.73 3.16
C CYS A 118 -9.90 -7.85 2.29
N ASP A 119 -9.25 -7.50 1.18
CA ASP A 119 -8.57 -8.47 0.33
C ASP A 119 -7.57 -9.30 1.19
N TRP A 120 -7.53 -10.61 0.96
CA TRP A 120 -6.70 -11.56 1.73
C TRP A 120 -5.23 -11.51 1.30
N ASP A 121 -4.62 -10.35 1.47
CA ASP A 121 -3.20 -10.10 1.20
C ASP A 121 -2.58 -9.14 2.24
N HIS A 122 -1.27 -8.95 2.13
CA HIS A 122 -0.52 -8.09 3.05
C HIS A 122 -0.95 -6.61 3.01
N THR A 123 -1.57 -6.15 1.93
CA THR A 123 -2.03 -4.76 1.78
C THR A 123 -3.38 -4.57 2.44
N GLY A 124 -4.34 -5.47 2.21
CA GLY A 124 -5.68 -5.40 2.79
C GLY A 124 -5.69 -5.66 4.29
N ILE A 125 -4.92 -6.66 4.74
CA ILE A 125 -4.81 -6.98 6.18
C ILE A 125 -4.15 -5.84 6.96
N TRP A 126 -3.06 -5.27 6.45
CA TRP A 126 -2.44 -4.11 7.10
C TRP A 126 -3.31 -2.84 6.98
N GLY A 127 -4.05 -2.67 5.87
CA GLY A 127 -5.01 -1.57 5.71
C GLY A 127 -6.11 -1.61 6.75
N PHE A 128 -6.65 -2.80 7.05
CA PHE A 128 -7.59 -2.99 8.16
C PHE A 128 -6.97 -2.64 9.52
N ASP A 129 -5.78 -3.16 9.85
CA ASP A 129 -5.11 -2.88 11.14
C ASP A 129 -4.92 -1.37 11.34
N LEU A 130 -4.41 -0.68 10.31
CA LEU A 130 -4.23 0.77 10.38
C LEU A 130 -5.57 1.52 10.48
N PHE A 131 -6.62 1.06 9.80
CA PHE A 131 -7.94 1.66 9.90
C PHE A 131 -8.50 1.55 11.32
N ILE A 132 -8.43 0.36 11.92
CA ILE A 132 -8.86 0.12 13.30
C ILE A 132 -8.05 0.99 14.27
N GLU A 133 -6.72 1.04 14.12
CA GLU A 133 -5.85 1.88 14.95
C GLU A 133 -6.22 3.37 14.86
N GLN A 134 -6.43 3.89 13.65
CA GLN A 134 -6.76 5.31 13.46
C GLN A 134 -8.19 5.67 13.88
N THR A 135 -9.11 4.71 13.86
CA THR A 135 -10.53 4.92 14.15
C THR A 135 -10.85 4.71 15.63
N LEU A 136 -10.47 3.57 16.18
CA LEU A 136 -10.79 3.18 17.56
C LEU A 136 -9.62 3.44 18.52
N GLY A 137 -8.38 3.40 18.04
CA GLY A 137 -7.20 3.61 18.89
C GLY A 137 -7.19 2.69 20.11
N PRO A 138 -7.08 3.22 21.34
CA PRO A 138 -7.12 2.41 22.57
C PRO A 138 -8.43 1.66 22.83
N GLU A 139 -9.54 2.07 22.22
CA GLU A 139 -10.86 1.45 22.40
C GLU A 139 -11.07 0.22 21.51
N ARG A 140 -10.08 -0.13 20.68
CA ARG A 140 -10.16 -1.29 19.80
C ARG A 140 -10.21 -2.59 20.62
N ALA A 141 -11.02 -3.55 20.19
CA ALA A 141 -10.98 -4.91 20.71
C ALA A 141 -9.61 -5.56 20.48
N SER A 142 -9.26 -6.54 21.31
CA SER A 142 -8.03 -7.32 21.16
C SER A 142 -8.03 -8.19 19.90
N THR A 143 -9.22 -8.64 19.47
CA THR A 143 -9.39 -9.52 18.33
C THR A 143 -10.66 -9.20 17.56
N TYR A 144 -10.64 -9.44 16.24
CA TYR A 144 -11.80 -9.29 15.37
C TYR A 144 -12.01 -10.54 14.52
N PRO A 145 -13.27 -10.92 14.21
CA PRO A 145 -13.55 -11.89 13.16
C PRO A 145 -13.02 -11.42 11.80
N VAL A 146 -12.54 -12.37 11.02
CA VAL A 146 -11.95 -12.13 9.70
C VAL A 146 -12.56 -13.09 8.67
N LEU A 147 -13.07 -12.51 7.60
CA LEU A 147 -13.60 -13.21 6.44
C LEU A 147 -12.47 -13.44 5.42
N VAL A 148 -12.03 -14.69 5.28
CA VAL A 148 -10.96 -15.06 4.35
C VAL A 148 -11.52 -15.21 2.93
N LEU A 149 -11.36 -14.17 2.11
CA LEU A 149 -11.81 -14.15 0.71
C LEU A 149 -10.73 -14.70 -0.25
N SER A 150 -10.34 -15.98 -0.09
CA SER A 150 -9.27 -16.62 -0.88
C SER A 150 -9.74 -17.38 -2.13
N GLY A 151 -11.04 -17.67 -2.25
CA GLY A 151 -11.61 -18.58 -3.27
C GLY A 151 -12.39 -17.93 -4.42
N GLY A 152 -12.33 -16.59 -4.57
CA GLY A 152 -13.14 -15.83 -5.51
C GLY A 152 -14.29 -15.07 -4.85
N LEU A 153 -14.90 -14.14 -5.59
CA LEU A 153 -15.99 -13.26 -5.13
C LEU A 153 -17.36 -13.75 -5.63
N ASP A 154 -17.60 -15.06 -5.57
CA ASP A 154 -18.91 -15.65 -5.85
C ASP A 154 -19.68 -16.00 -4.57
N ASN A 155 -21.01 -16.10 -4.67
CA ASN A 155 -21.89 -16.32 -3.51
C ASN A 155 -21.57 -17.60 -2.73
N ASN A 156 -21.11 -18.67 -3.38
CA ASN A 156 -20.79 -19.92 -2.69
C ASN A 156 -19.48 -19.81 -1.92
N SER A 157 -18.46 -19.20 -2.52
CA SER A 157 -17.18 -18.94 -1.84
C SER A 157 -17.37 -18.05 -0.62
N VAL A 158 -18.26 -17.07 -0.71
CA VAL A 158 -18.52 -16.13 0.39
C VAL A 158 -19.35 -16.78 1.50
N ARG A 159 -20.36 -17.58 1.15
CA ARG A 159 -21.08 -18.41 2.14
C ARG A 159 -20.13 -19.35 2.88
N ARG A 160 -19.15 -19.95 2.19
CA ARG A 160 -18.13 -20.78 2.83
C ARG A 160 -17.24 -19.96 3.76
N ALA A 161 -16.76 -18.80 3.31
CA ALA A 161 -15.92 -17.94 4.12
C ALA A 161 -16.60 -17.51 5.44
N PHE A 162 -17.90 -17.18 5.42
CA PHE A 162 -18.65 -16.85 6.64
C PHE A 162 -18.83 -18.04 7.59
N LYS A 163 -18.80 -19.29 7.08
CA LYS A 163 -18.86 -20.50 7.93
C LYS A 163 -17.52 -20.85 8.57
N SER A 164 -16.43 -20.26 8.08
CA SER A 164 -15.06 -20.55 8.50
C SER A 164 -14.32 -19.26 8.83
N LEU A 165 -14.98 -18.37 9.57
CA LEU A 165 -14.33 -17.16 10.07
C LEU A 165 -13.13 -17.55 10.93
N ILE A 166 -12.02 -16.85 10.71
CA ILE A 166 -10.88 -16.86 11.62
C ILE A 166 -10.91 -15.57 12.44
N THR A 167 -9.92 -15.38 13.31
CA THR A 167 -9.73 -14.12 14.02
C THR A 167 -8.45 -13.43 13.59
N THR A 168 -8.27 -12.18 14.01
CA THR A 168 -7.01 -11.45 13.81
C THR A 168 -5.84 -12.10 14.53
N ASP A 169 -6.04 -12.97 15.51
CA ASP A 169 -4.95 -13.69 16.19
C ASP A 169 -4.46 -14.92 15.41
N HIS A 170 -5.16 -15.30 14.34
CA HIS A 170 -4.79 -16.44 13.52
C HIS A 170 -3.42 -16.24 12.87
N GLU A 171 -2.59 -17.30 12.85
CA GLU A 171 -1.19 -17.24 12.37
C GLU A 171 -1.05 -16.64 10.98
N SER A 172 -1.94 -17.01 10.05
CA SER A 172 -1.91 -16.52 8.67
C SER A 172 -2.27 -15.03 8.57
N TYR A 173 -3.17 -14.54 9.43
CA TYR A 173 -3.47 -13.12 9.51
C TYR A 173 -2.24 -12.35 10.02
N GLN A 174 -1.64 -12.82 11.10
CA GLN A 174 -0.45 -12.20 11.70
C GLN A 174 0.75 -12.19 10.74
N ALA A 175 0.93 -13.26 9.95
CA ALA A 175 1.96 -13.32 8.91
C ALA A 175 1.73 -12.25 7.82
N LEU A 176 0.50 -12.10 7.31
CA LEU A 176 0.17 -11.07 6.32
C LEU A 176 0.31 -9.66 6.88
N LEU A 177 -0.10 -9.45 8.13
CA LEU A 177 0.04 -8.17 8.82
C LEU A 177 1.51 -7.79 8.98
N SER A 178 2.34 -8.74 9.43
CA SER A 178 3.79 -8.55 9.59
C SER A 178 4.48 -8.24 8.26
N ALA A 179 4.10 -8.95 7.18
CA ALA A 179 4.55 -8.66 5.82
C ALA A 179 4.17 -7.23 5.38
N GLY A 180 2.92 -6.80 5.62
CA GLY A 180 2.47 -5.44 5.33
C GLY A 180 3.28 -4.38 6.09
N LYS A 181 3.54 -4.60 7.38
CA LYS A 181 4.37 -3.73 8.23
C LYS A 181 5.82 -3.63 7.72
N ALA A 182 6.44 -4.75 7.34
CA ALA A 182 7.79 -4.77 6.78
C ALA A 182 7.90 -3.93 5.50
N LYS A 183 6.93 -4.08 4.59
CA LYS A 183 6.88 -3.31 3.35
C LYS A 183 6.71 -1.80 3.62
N ARG A 184 5.83 -1.43 4.57
CA ARG A 184 5.58 -0.02 4.92
C ARG A 184 6.76 0.64 5.61
N LEU A 185 7.47 -0.10 6.47
CA LEU A 185 8.71 0.35 7.08
C LEU A 185 9.75 0.72 6.02
N PHE A 186 9.94 -0.13 5.02
CA PHE A 186 10.84 0.19 3.90
C PHE A 186 10.32 1.38 3.07
N GLU A 187 9.04 1.39 2.68
CA GLU A 187 8.48 2.45 1.82
C GLU A 187 8.49 3.84 2.47
N TYR A 188 8.20 3.93 3.77
CA TYR A 188 8.25 5.17 4.54
C TYR A 188 9.65 5.78 4.51
N ASN A 189 10.65 5.00 4.90
CA ASN A 189 12.02 5.48 4.97
C ASN A 189 12.62 5.72 3.58
N TYR A 190 12.29 4.89 2.59
CA TYR A 190 12.70 5.13 1.20
C TYR A 190 12.14 6.47 0.70
N ALA A 191 10.87 6.79 0.98
CA ALA A 191 10.25 8.02 0.51
C ALA A 191 10.92 9.28 1.09
N ILE A 192 11.20 9.29 2.40
CA ILE A 192 11.89 10.40 3.09
C ILE A 192 13.28 10.63 2.47
N ASN A 193 14.05 9.56 2.34
CA ASN A 193 15.40 9.63 1.76
C ASN A 193 15.38 9.99 0.27
N SER A 194 14.44 9.46 -0.50
CA SER A 194 14.29 9.77 -1.93
C SER A 194 14.01 11.25 -2.13
N LEU A 195 13.06 11.84 -1.39
CA LEU A 195 12.75 13.27 -1.46
C LEU A 195 13.98 14.16 -1.20
N ALA A 196 14.78 13.80 -0.20
CA ALA A 196 15.92 14.59 0.24
C ALA A 196 17.20 14.36 -0.57
N ILE A 197 17.39 13.18 -1.13
CA ILE A 197 18.66 12.81 -1.80
C ILE A 197 18.46 12.78 -3.31
N LEU A 198 17.59 11.90 -3.80
CA LEU A 198 17.31 11.76 -5.24
C LEU A 198 16.55 12.97 -5.78
N GLY A 199 15.58 13.47 -5.02
CA GLY A 199 14.85 14.70 -5.34
C GLY A 199 15.77 15.91 -5.39
N ASN A 200 16.74 16.03 -4.49
CA ASN A 200 17.73 17.12 -4.54
C ASN A 200 18.63 17.00 -5.77
N LEU A 201 19.08 15.79 -6.11
CA LEU A 201 19.84 15.56 -7.33
C LEU A 201 19.04 15.99 -8.57
N TYR A 202 17.81 15.50 -8.69
CA TYR A 202 16.93 15.86 -9.80
C TYR A 202 16.73 17.37 -9.92
N ARG A 203 16.52 18.08 -8.80
CA ARG A 203 16.34 19.55 -8.82
C ARG A 203 17.58 20.30 -9.28
N LYS A 204 18.78 19.83 -8.93
CA LYS A 204 20.03 20.42 -9.42
C LYS A 204 20.15 20.33 -10.94
N LEU A 205 19.73 19.21 -11.53
CA LEU A 205 19.83 18.96 -12.98
C LEU A 205 18.69 19.63 -13.77
N SER A 206 17.47 19.61 -13.23
CA SER A 206 16.27 20.14 -13.91
C SER A 206 16.01 21.63 -13.68
N SER A 207 16.76 22.27 -12.78
CA SER A 207 16.50 23.64 -12.28
C SER A 207 15.11 23.84 -11.65
N ARG A 208 14.34 22.77 -11.38
CA ARG A 208 13.06 22.83 -10.66
C ARG A 208 13.30 23.08 -9.17
N LYS A 209 12.40 23.83 -8.53
CA LYS A 209 12.47 24.14 -7.09
C LYS A 209 11.55 23.26 -6.23
N GLU A 210 10.50 22.69 -6.81
CA GLU A 210 9.51 21.89 -6.10
C GLU A 210 10.07 20.54 -5.63
N PRO A 211 9.71 20.06 -4.43
CA PRO A 211 10.10 18.72 -3.97
C PRO A 211 9.69 17.64 -4.97
N VAL A 212 10.64 16.76 -5.30
CA VAL A 212 10.43 15.66 -6.25
C VAL A 212 10.69 14.34 -5.54
N PHE A 213 9.69 13.45 -5.58
CA PHE A 213 9.83 12.08 -5.14
C PHE A 213 10.14 11.20 -6.35
N ILE A 214 11.18 10.39 -6.25
CA ILE A 214 11.49 9.35 -7.24
C ILE A 214 11.21 8.01 -6.57
N SER A 215 10.20 7.30 -7.07
CA SER A 215 9.84 6.00 -6.50
C SER A 215 10.93 4.97 -6.78
N LYS A 216 11.00 3.95 -5.92
CA LYS A 216 11.92 2.82 -6.07
C LYS A 216 11.86 2.16 -7.44
N TYR A 217 10.66 1.97 -7.99
CA TYR A 217 10.48 1.32 -9.27
C TYR A 217 10.70 2.29 -10.44
N THR A 218 10.32 3.55 -10.29
CA THR A 218 10.66 4.63 -11.24
C THR A 218 12.16 4.71 -11.43
N LEU A 219 12.94 4.67 -10.34
CA LEU A 219 14.40 4.67 -10.39
C LEU A 219 14.96 3.46 -11.14
N GLN A 220 14.57 2.24 -10.73
CA GLN A 220 15.09 1.02 -11.37
C GLN A 220 14.71 0.93 -12.85
N LEU A 221 13.50 1.35 -13.21
CA LEU A 221 13.07 1.39 -14.61
C LEU A 221 13.83 2.44 -15.43
N LEU A 222 14.11 3.61 -14.87
CA LEU A 222 14.91 4.64 -15.54
C LEU A 222 16.33 4.13 -15.83
N ILE A 223 16.98 3.50 -14.84
CA ILE A 223 18.32 2.91 -15.00
C ILE A 223 18.28 1.84 -16.09
N TRP A 224 17.26 0.98 -16.09
CA TRP A 224 17.09 -0.02 -17.15
C TRP A 224 16.91 0.62 -18.54
N LEU A 225 16.08 1.67 -18.65
CA LEU A 225 15.87 2.39 -19.91
C LEU A 225 17.15 3.05 -20.44
N SER A 226 18.08 3.46 -19.57
CA SER A 226 19.34 4.08 -19.99
C SER A 226 20.29 3.14 -20.75
N THR A 227 20.11 1.82 -20.60
CA THR A 227 20.96 0.80 -21.22
C THR A 227 20.24 -0.04 -22.26
N ASN A 228 18.95 0.22 -22.50
CA ASN A 228 18.10 -0.56 -23.40
C ASN A 228 17.57 0.29 -24.54
N SER A 229 17.29 -0.36 -25.68
CA SER A 229 16.73 0.33 -26.85
C SER A 229 15.29 0.78 -26.59
N PRO A 230 14.83 1.88 -27.23
CA PRO A 230 13.45 2.35 -27.08
C PRO A 230 12.40 1.30 -27.45
N MET A 231 11.38 1.15 -26.59
CA MET A 231 10.33 0.13 -26.71
C MET A 231 8.94 0.73 -26.49
N ALA A 232 7.91 0.08 -27.02
CA ALA A 232 6.53 0.50 -26.81
C ALA A 232 6.14 0.35 -25.31
N PRO A 233 5.36 1.28 -24.73
CA PRO A 233 4.99 1.24 -23.30
C PRO A 233 4.38 -0.09 -22.85
N TRP A 234 3.54 -0.72 -23.68
CA TRP A 234 2.94 -2.02 -23.36
C TRP A 234 3.98 -3.15 -23.27
N LYS A 235 5.04 -3.13 -24.09
CA LYS A 235 6.13 -4.11 -24.00
C LYS A 235 6.94 -3.92 -22.73
N ILE A 236 7.16 -2.66 -22.32
CA ILE A 236 7.83 -2.36 -21.04
C ILE A 236 6.98 -2.87 -19.88
N MET A 237 5.66 -2.67 -19.92
CA MET A 237 4.77 -3.22 -18.90
C MET A 237 4.83 -4.75 -18.85
N SER A 238 4.79 -5.45 -20.00
CA SER A 238 4.98 -6.90 -20.03
C SER A 238 6.33 -7.32 -19.44
N TYR A 239 7.42 -6.65 -19.83
CA TYR A 239 8.75 -6.89 -19.28
C TYR A 239 8.78 -6.75 -17.75
N MET A 240 8.15 -5.71 -17.20
CA MET A 240 8.05 -5.49 -15.75
C MET A 240 7.38 -6.66 -15.03
N VAL A 241 6.46 -7.40 -15.67
CA VAL A 241 5.76 -8.55 -15.05
C VAL A 241 6.54 -9.86 -15.26
N ASP A 242 6.85 -10.14 -16.52
CA ASP A 242 7.21 -11.48 -16.96
C ASP A 242 8.73 -11.67 -16.94
N ASP A 243 9.48 -10.64 -17.30
CA ASP A 243 10.91 -10.73 -17.63
C ASP A 243 11.81 -9.98 -16.65
N TRP A 244 11.25 -9.22 -15.70
CA TRP A 244 12.02 -8.64 -14.61
C TRP A 244 12.42 -9.76 -13.64
N MET A 245 13.63 -10.30 -13.80
CA MET A 245 14.11 -11.49 -13.07
C MET A 245 15.13 -11.18 -11.97
N GLY A 246 15.68 -9.96 -11.94
CA GLY A 246 16.77 -9.60 -11.03
C GLY A 246 18.08 -10.31 -11.39
N THR A 247 18.96 -10.47 -10.41
CA THR A 247 20.25 -11.16 -10.58
C THR A 247 20.15 -12.68 -10.36
N GLY A 248 19.00 -13.16 -9.88
CA GLY A 248 18.82 -14.56 -9.46
C GLY A 248 19.21 -14.83 -7.99
N LYS A 249 19.75 -13.83 -7.27
CA LYS A 249 20.02 -13.93 -5.82
C LYS A 249 18.76 -14.24 -5.00
N TYR A 250 17.61 -13.73 -5.46
CA TYR A 250 16.29 -14.05 -4.94
C TYR A 250 15.52 -14.75 -6.06
N SER A 251 15.19 -16.03 -5.87
CA SER A 251 14.48 -16.80 -6.90
C SER A 251 13.06 -16.28 -7.06
N LYS A 252 12.63 -16.06 -8.31
CA LYS A 252 11.22 -15.72 -8.64
C LYS A 252 10.23 -16.80 -8.16
N LYS A 253 10.69 -18.04 -7.96
CA LYS A 253 9.88 -19.13 -7.40
C LYS A 253 9.61 -19.00 -5.90
N ASP A 254 10.47 -18.28 -5.19
CA ASP A 254 10.37 -18.10 -3.74
C ASP A 254 9.54 -16.87 -3.38
N VAL A 255 9.16 -16.08 -4.39
CA VAL A 255 8.34 -14.88 -4.27
C VAL A 255 6.92 -15.27 -3.85
N ARG A 256 6.43 -14.66 -2.76
CA ARG A 256 5.11 -14.97 -2.19
C ARG A 256 4.10 -13.85 -2.29
N HIS A 257 4.55 -12.60 -2.33
CA HIS A 257 3.68 -11.44 -2.22
C HIS A 257 3.76 -10.52 -3.45
N LEU A 258 4.86 -10.56 -4.21
CA LEU A 258 5.20 -9.52 -5.18
C LEU A 258 5.68 -10.06 -6.54
N TYR A 259 4.79 -10.10 -7.53
CA TYR A 259 5.11 -10.60 -8.88
C TYR A 259 5.66 -9.51 -9.82
N GLY A 260 6.96 -9.56 -10.10
CA GLY A 260 7.63 -8.60 -10.99
C GLY A 260 7.68 -7.18 -10.42
N MET A 261 8.12 -6.21 -11.21
CA MET A 261 8.20 -4.82 -10.80
C MET A 261 6.81 -4.18 -10.67
N GLY A 262 6.50 -3.72 -9.45
CA GLY A 262 5.25 -3.03 -9.14
C GLY A 262 4.02 -3.93 -9.17
N SER A 263 2.91 -3.44 -8.62
CA SER A 263 1.61 -4.12 -8.68
C SER A 263 0.88 -3.79 -9.99
N ALA A 264 -0.15 -4.57 -10.31
CA ALA A 264 -1.03 -4.26 -11.44
C ALA A 264 -1.58 -2.82 -11.38
N ALA A 265 -1.86 -2.31 -10.16
CA ALA A 265 -2.34 -0.95 -9.95
C ALA A 265 -1.26 0.14 -10.12
N SER A 266 0.04 -0.17 -9.99
CA SER A 266 1.11 0.85 -10.00
C SER A 266 1.90 0.93 -11.30
N ARG A 267 1.88 -0.09 -12.16
CA ARG A 267 2.75 -0.17 -13.35
C ARG A 267 2.56 1.00 -14.32
N SER A 268 1.31 1.37 -14.60
CA SER A 268 1.02 2.53 -15.45
C SER A 268 1.56 3.82 -14.83
N SER A 269 1.37 4.01 -13.52
CA SER A 269 1.87 5.18 -12.79
C SER A 269 3.40 5.27 -12.79
N ILE A 270 4.12 4.15 -12.71
CA ILE A 270 5.59 4.14 -12.78
C ILE A 270 6.09 4.76 -14.10
N LEU A 271 5.46 4.41 -15.23
CA LEU A 271 5.79 4.96 -16.55
C LEU A 271 5.38 6.43 -16.66
N GLN A 272 4.17 6.76 -16.21
CA GLN A 272 3.66 8.14 -16.23
C GLN A 272 4.53 9.08 -15.38
N ASP A 273 5.04 8.61 -14.24
CA ASP A 273 5.93 9.38 -13.39
C ASP A 273 7.24 9.73 -14.11
N LEU A 274 7.82 8.80 -14.89
CA LEU A 274 9.01 9.09 -15.70
C LEU A 274 8.76 10.20 -16.72
N ILE A 275 7.60 10.15 -17.40
CA ILE A 275 7.19 11.15 -18.39
C ILE A 275 6.92 12.50 -17.72
N LYS A 276 6.17 12.51 -16.63
CA LYS A 276 5.82 13.73 -15.86
C LYS A 276 7.06 14.43 -15.31
N LEU A 277 8.08 13.67 -14.91
CA LEU A 277 9.37 14.19 -14.47
C LEU A 277 10.29 14.59 -15.63
N GLY A 278 9.90 14.32 -16.88
CA GLY A 278 10.73 14.59 -18.06
C GLY A 278 12.02 13.77 -18.08
N LEU A 279 12.04 12.62 -17.39
CA LEU A 279 13.17 11.68 -17.37
C LEU A 279 13.09 10.67 -18.50
N ALA A 280 11.89 10.43 -19.00
CA ALA A 280 11.63 9.68 -20.22
C ALA A 280 10.57 10.42 -21.05
N GLU A 281 10.48 10.07 -22.33
CA GLU A 281 9.48 10.61 -23.24
C GLU A 281 8.97 9.52 -24.18
N GLU A 282 7.79 9.74 -24.75
CA GLU A 282 7.26 8.93 -25.84
C GLU A 282 7.59 9.60 -27.18
N THR A 283 8.31 8.88 -28.02
CA THR A 283 8.67 9.32 -29.38
C THR A 283 7.46 9.32 -30.31
N ALA A 284 7.59 9.99 -31.46
CA ALA A 284 6.58 9.96 -32.52
C ALA A 284 6.19 8.53 -33.01
N LYS A 285 7.04 7.53 -32.75
CA LYS A 285 6.77 6.11 -33.07
C LYS A 285 6.14 5.32 -31.92
N GLN A 286 5.57 6.00 -30.92
CA GLN A 286 4.98 5.39 -29.72
C GLN A 286 5.94 4.49 -28.95
N LYS A 287 7.23 4.86 -28.94
CA LYS A 287 8.26 4.19 -28.16
C LYS A 287 8.73 5.10 -27.04
N MET A 288 8.88 4.53 -25.85
CA MET A 288 9.45 5.21 -24.71
C MET A 288 10.98 5.18 -24.78
N GLN A 289 11.61 6.32 -24.53
CA GLN A 289 13.06 6.46 -24.45
C GLN A 289 13.46 7.41 -23.30
N ILE A 290 14.70 7.33 -22.87
CA ILE A 290 15.27 8.25 -21.88
C ILE A 290 15.51 9.63 -22.52
N THR A 291 15.26 10.71 -21.78
CA THR A 291 15.59 12.08 -22.24
C THR A 291 17.02 12.45 -21.88
N SER A 292 17.53 13.58 -22.38
CA SER A 292 18.84 14.11 -21.95
C SER A 292 18.89 14.38 -20.44
N LEU A 293 17.79 14.87 -19.84
CA LEU A 293 17.69 15.05 -18.39
C LEU A 293 17.70 13.70 -17.67
N GLY A 294 17.00 12.70 -18.21
CA GLY A 294 17.02 11.33 -17.70
C GLY A 294 18.42 10.74 -17.69
N GLN A 295 19.16 10.90 -18.80
CA GLN A 295 20.52 10.40 -18.90
C GLN A 295 21.46 11.10 -17.91
N ALA A 296 21.42 12.43 -17.86
CA ALA A 296 22.20 13.19 -16.89
C ALA A 296 21.88 12.81 -15.44
N PHE A 297 20.61 12.52 -15.15
CA PHE A 297 20.20 12.02 -13.83
C PHE A 297 20.83 10.66 -13.53
N VAL A 298 20.82 9.72 -14.47
CA VAL A 298 21.44 8.39 -14.32
C VAL A 298 22.97 8.50 -14.17
N ASP A 299 23.62 9.36 -14.94
CA ASP A 299 25.08 9.55 -14.90
C ASP A 299 25.56 10.10 -13.55
N ASP A 300 24.71 10.86 -12.85
CA ASP A 300 24.97 11.38 -11.50
C ASP A 300 24.54 10.41 -10.37
N LEU A 301 24.04 9.22 -10.69
CA LEU A 301 23.80 8.16 -9.71
C LEU A 301 25.07 7.37 -9.42
N HIS A 302 25.24 7.00 -8.15
CA HIS A 302 26.19 5.99 -7.74
C HIS A 302 25.79 4.65 -8.41
N PRO A 303 26.74 3.84 -8.93
CA PRO A 303 26.42 2.57 -9.59
C PRO A 303 25.52 1.64 -8.77
N ASP A 304 25.77 1.54 -7.46
CA ASP A 304 24.96 0.74 -6.52
C ASP A 304 23.53 1.26 -6.29
N CYS A 305 23.11 2.36 -6.93
CA CYS A 305 21.69 2.73 -6.99
C CYS A 305 20.90 1.83 -7.95
N SER A 306 21.58 1.09 -8.83
CA SER A 306 21.00 0.00 -9.61
C SER A 306 20.83 -1.23 -8.73
N ASP A 307 19.59 -1.55 -8.38
CA ASP A 307 19.19 -2.73 -7.62
C ASP A 307 18.04 -3.43 -8.34
N VAL A 308 18.40 -4.23 -9.35
CA VAL A 308 17.43 -5.05 -10.10
C VAL A 308 16.73 -6.09 -9.22
N ASP A 309 17.31 -6.42 -8.05
CA ASP A 309 16.74 -7.35 -7.08
C ASP A 309 15.76 -6.71 -6.10
N LEU A 310 15.57 -5.38 -6.14
CA LEU A 310 14.88 -4.65 -5.08
C LEU A 310 13.48 -5.19 -4.77
N GLN A 311 12.70 -5.54 -5.80
CA GLN A 311 11.38 -6.12 -5.60
C GLN A 311 11.44 -7.41 -4.78
N PHE A 312 12.34 -8.31 -5.14
CA PHE A 312 12.48 -9.62 -4.52
C PHE A 312 13.11 -9.53 -3.13
N ARG A 313 14.00 -8.58 -2.94
CA ARG A 313 14.53 -8.22 -1.62
C ARG A 313 13.41 -7.78 -0.68
N ILE A 314 12.50 -6.94 -1.14
CA ILE A 314 11.33 -6.51 -0.36
C ILE A 314 10.43 -7.70 -0.05
N ASP A 315 10.17 -8.56 -1.03
CA ASP A 315 9.37 -9.78 -0.81
C ASP A 315 10.00 -10.72 0.23
N ALA A 316 11.32 -10.91 0.18
CA ALA A 316 12.05 -11.70 1.16
C ALA A 316 11.96 -11.11 2.58
N TRP A 317 12.03 -9.78 2.72
CA TRP A 317 11.80 -9.11 4.01
C TRP A 317 10.36 -9.28 4.50
N MET A 318 9.39 -9.24 3.59
CA MET A 318 7.98 -9.50 3.93
C MET A 318 7.79 -10.92 4.45
N CYS A 319 8.43 -11.91 3.81
CA CYS A 319 8.38 -13.31 4.24
C CYS A 319 9.03 -13.55 5.62
N GLN A 320 10.04 -12.75 5.98
CA GLN A 320 10.72 -12.82 7.29
C GLN A 320 9.87 -12.22 8.42
N GLY A 321 8.94 -11.31 8.09
CA GLY A 321 8.23 -10.50 9.07
C GLY A 321 9.02 -9.27 9.52
N VAL A 322 8.30 -8.25 10.01
CA VAL A 322 8.85 -6.91 10.28
C VAL A 322 10.00 -6.91 11.28
N GLU A 323 9.90 -7.66 12.38
CA GLU A 323 10.92 -7.69 13.44
C GLU A 323 12.26 -8.24 12.95
N ALA A 324 12.23 -9.38 12.24
CA ALA A 324 13.43 -10.00 11.68
C ALA A 324 14.00 -9.20 10.49
N ALA A 325 13.15 -8.56 9.69
CA ALA A 325 13.56 -7.78 8.53
C ALA A 325 14.11 -6.39 8.89
N GLU A 326 13.72 -5.81 10.03
CA GLU A 326 14.02 -4.43 10.40
C GLU A 326 15.53 -4.09 10.28
N PRO A 327 16.46 -4.87 10.85
CA PRO A 327 17.90 -4.55 10.78
C PRO A 327 18.44 -4.60 9.34
N ALA A 328 17.91 -5.50 8.51
CA ALA A 328 18.32 -5.63 7.12
C ALA A 328 17.81 -4.47 6.27
N ILE A 329 16.55 -4.04 6.48
CA ILE A 329 15.95 -2.87 5.84
C ILE A 329 16.76 -1.61 6.19
N ARG A 330 17.06 -1.41 7.49
CA ARG A 330 17.85 -0.26 7.98
C ARG A 330 19.22 -0.20 7.33
N ARG A 331 19.96 -1.32 7.34
CA ARG A 331 21.29 -1.41 6.73
C ARG A 331 21.24 -1.11 5.24
N TYR A 332 20.25 -1.65 4.53
CA TYR A 332 20.07 -1.40 3.10
C TYR A 332 19.88 0.09 2.82
N LEU A 333 18.93 0.75 3.49
CA LEU A 333 18.63 2.16 3.28
C LEU A 333 19.84 3.05 3.59
N ASN A 334 20.53 2.80 4.70
CA ASN A 334 21.73 3.55 5.09
C ASN A 334 22.86 3.39 4.07
N THR A 335 23.02 2.19 3.50
CA THR A 335 24.05 1.92 2.51
C THR A 335 23.70 2.54 1.17
N PHE A 336 22.49 2.27 0.66
CA PHE A 336 22.00 2.76 -0.63
C PHE A 336 22.05 4.29 -0.71
N PHE A 337 21.38 4.96 0.23
CA PHE A 337 21.31 6.42 0.23
C PHE A 337 22.59 7.07 0.74
N GLY A 338 23.33 6.42 1.64
CA GLY A 338 24.61 6.94 2.13
C GLY A 338 25.68 6.96 1.03
N LYS A 339 25.71 5.93 0.17
CA LYS A 339 26.58 5.91 -1.02
C LYS A 339 26.22 7.03 -1.98
N GLN A 340 24.93 7.20 -2.30
CA GLN A 340 24.48 8.29 -3.17
C GLN A 340 24.79 9.67 -2.61
N LEU A 341 24.58 9.89 -1.31
CA LEU A 341 24.82 11.19 -0.67
C LEU A 341 26.29 11.61 -0.72
N ARG A 342 27.22 10.66 -0.62
CA ARG A 342 28.67 10.90 -0.71
C ARG A 342 29.21 10.88 -2.14
N TYR A 343 28.40 10.44 -3.10
CA TYR A 343 28.81 10.31 -4.48
C TYR A 343 29.02 11.70 -5.09
N LYS A 344 30.22 11.91 -5.66
CA LYS A 344 30.52 13.05 -6.50
C LYS A 344 30.56 12.51 -7.92
N SER A 345 29.71 13.01 -8.80
CA SER A 345 29.67 12.50 -10.16
C SER A 345 31.00 12.76 -10.87
N LYS A 346 31.33 11.86 -11.80
CA LYS A 346 32.56 11.95 -12.60
C LYS A 346 32.47 13.03 -13.68
N ALA A 347 31.27 13.56 -13.94
CA ALA A 347 31.00 14.58 -14.94
C ALA A 347 31.15 15.99 -14.33
N ARG A 348 32.38 16.40 -14.05
CA ARG A 348 32.74 17.81 -13.90
C ARG A 348 34.06 18.10 -14.58
#